data_AF-A0A3N0GLB4-F1
#
_entry.id   AF-A0A3N0GLB4-F1
#
_cell.length_a   1.000
_cell.length_b   1.000
_cell.length_c   1.000
_cell.angle_alpha   90.00
_cell.angle_beta   90.00
_cell.angle_gamma   90.00
#
_symmetry.space_group_name_H-M   'P 1'
#
loop_
_entity.id
_entity.type
_entity.pdbx_description
1 polymer ?
#
loop_
_entity_poly.entity_id
_entity_poly.type
_entity_poly.pdbx_seq_one_letter_code
_entity_poly.pdbx_strand_id
1 'polypeptide(L)'
;IELRDRTCVFPWCQRPARSCDKGHIIPWEHGGPTSSDNLAALCRRHHRLKTHGGWTYTMLTPGEYLWRSPHGYAWLRDRSGTTDLSTDPPDR
;
A
#
# COMPACT_ATOMS: atom_id res chain seq x y z
N ILE A 1 9.60 7.62 -6.57
CA ILE A 1 9.04 6.56 -5.70
C ILE A 1 9.79 6.49 -4.38
N GLU A 2 11.08 6.12 -4.38
CA GLU A 2 11.85 5.92 -3.13
C GLU A 2 11.92 7.16 -2.23
N LEU A 3 12.14 8.36 -2.79
CA LEU A 3 12.14 9.61 -2.03
C LEU A 3 10.76 9.97 -1.43
N ARG A 4 9.68 9.60 -2.13
CA ARG A 4 8.30 9.86 -1.71
C ARG A 4 7.89 8.92 -0.59
N ASP A 5 8.04 7.61 -0.82
CA ASP A 5 7.49 6.58 0.08
C ASP A 5 8.40 6.33 1.28
N ARG A 6 9.73 6.45 1.11
CA ARG A 6 10.82 6.22 2.10
C ARG A 6 10.91 4.80 2.68
N THR A 7 9.77 4.16 2.89
CA THR A 7 9.57 2.81 3.40
C THR A 7 8.48 2.10 2.57
N CYS A 8 8.33 0.81 2.80
CA CYS A 8 7.19 0.05 2.31
C CYS A 8 5.87 0.72 2.71
N VAL A 9 4.98 0.94 1.75
CA VAL A 9 3.72 1.68 1.96
C VAL A 9 2.62 0.85 2.61
N PHE A 10 2.91 -0.40 2.99
CA PHE A 10 1.97 -1.24 3.75
C PHE A 10 1.88 -0.77 5.21
N PRO A 11 0.70 -0.86 5.87
CA PRO A 11 0.51 -0.50 7.27
C PRO A 11 1.62 -1.01 8.20
N TRP A 12 2.17 -0.10 9.01
CA TRP A 12 3.27 -0.32 9.98
C TRP A 12 4.57 -0.92 9.45
N CYS A 13 4.73 -1.12 8.14
CA CYS A 13 5.97 -1.67 7.59
C CYS A 13 7.06 -0.59 7.55
N GLN A 14 8.22 -0.90 8.13
CA GLN A 14 9.38 0.02 8.15
C GLN A 14 10.49 -0.40 7.18
N ARG A 15 10.28 -1.39 6.31
CA ARG A 15 11.33 -1.80 5.36
C ARG A 15 11.69 -0.62 4.44
N PRO A 16 12.98 -0.25 4.29
CA PRO A 16 13.38 0.86 3.43
C PRO A 16 12.90 0.70 1.98
N ALA A 17 12.45 1.79 1.36
CA ALA A 17 11.95 1.76 -0.02
C ALA A 17 13.01 1.31 -1.05
N ARG A 18 14.29 1.59 -0.80
CA ARG A 18 15.42 1.09 -1.61
C ARG A 18 15.54 -0.45 -1.66
N SER A 19 14.89 -1.14 -0.73
CA SER A 19 14.86 -2.61 -0.63
C SER A 19 13.47 -3.17 -0.93
N CYS A 20 12.63 -2.38 -1.61
CA CYS A 20 11.27 -2.74 -1.99
C CYS A 20 11.13 -2.86 -3.50
N ASP A 21 10.19 -3.70 -3.92
CA ASP A 21 9.71 -3.75 -5.30
C ASP A 21 8.95 -2.44 -5.60
N LYS A 22 9.04 -1.96 -6.84
CA LYS A 22 8.20 -0.87 -7.35
C LYS A 22 6.98 -1.49 -8.00
N GLY A 23 5.96 -1.76 -7.21
CA GLY A 23 4.75 -2.42 -7.67
C GLY A 23 3.79 -1.41 -8.30
N HIS A 24 3.20 -1.77 -9.43
CA HIS A 24 2.12 -0.96 -10.01
C HIS A 24 0.91 -0.93 -9.08
N ILE A 25 0.27 0.24 -8.95
CA ILE A 25 -1.00 0.40 -8.21
C ILE A 25 -2.10 -0.29 -9.02
N ILE A 26 -2.31 0.19 -10.24
CA ILE A 26 -3.08 -0.45 -11.32
C ILE A 26 -2.11 -1.36 -12.09
N PRO A 27 -2.31 -2.69 -12.07
CA PRO A 27 -1.46 -3.62 -12.80
C PRO A 27 -1.31 -3.25 -14.29
N TRP A 28 -0.12 -3.51 -14.84
CA TRP A 28 0.17 -3.24 -16.26
C TRP A 28 -0.80 -3.99 -17.19
N GLU A 29 -1.16 -5.23 -16.85
CA GLU A 29 -2.14 -6.05 -17.58
C GLU A 29 -3.56 -5.45 -17.60
N HIS A 30 -3.86 -4.52 -16.69
CA HIS A 30 -5.10 -3.76 -16.65
C HIS A 30 -4.94 -2.34 -17.24
N GLY A 31 -3.87 -2.09 -18.01
CA GLY A 31 -3.61 -0.81 -18.67
C GLY A 31 -2.94 0.24 -17.78
N GLY A 32 -2.42 -0.14 -16.61
CA GLY A 32 -1.75 0.78 -15.71
C GLY A 32 -0.44 1.34 -16.31
N PRO A 33 -0.24 2.67 -16.36
CA PRO A 33 0.98 3.25 -16.90
C PRO A 33 2.16 3.00 -15.97
N THR A 34 3.37 2.93 -16.52
CA THR A 34 4.59 2.98 -15.70
C THR A 34 4.93 4.45 -15.42
N SER A 35 4.28 5.02 -14.40
CA SER A 35 4.50 6.41 -13.96
C SER A 35 4.75 6.46 -12.45
N SER A 36 5.32 7.56 -11.96
CA SER A 36 5.47 7.77 -10.51
C SER A 36 4.14 7.67 -9.75
N ASP A 37 3.06 8.02 -10.44
CA ASP A 37 1.72 8.11 -9.86
C ASP A 37 1.01 6.75 -9.86
N ASN A 38 1.56 5.77 -10.57
CA ASN A 38 1.05 4.40 -10.59
C ASN A 38 2.05 3.39 -10.03
N LEU A 39 3.09 3.81 -9.32
CA LEU A 39 4.03 2.91 -8.63
C LEU A 39 4.06 3.22 -7.14
N ALA A 40 4.18 2.18 -6.31
CA ALA A 40 4.39 2.30 -4.87
C ALA A 40 5.50 1.36 -4.39
N ALA A 41 6.23 1.76 -3.36
CA ALA A 41 7.24 0.92 -2.73
C ALA A 41 6.59 -0.17 -1.87
N LEU A 42 6.70 -1.43 -2.29
CA LEU A 42 6.22 -2.59 -1.52
C LEU A 42 7.34 -3.60 -1.31
N CYS A 43 7.58 -4.00 -0.06
CA CYS A 43 8.50 -5.12 0.18
C CYS A 43 7.95 -6.40 -0.44
N ARG A 44 8.82 -7.34 -0.81
CA ARG A 44 8.41 -8.59 -1.48
C ARG A 44 7.25 -9.32 -0.77
N ARG A 45 7.25 -9.31 0.56
CA ARG A 45 6.17 -9.90 1.39
C ARG A 45 4.82 -9.21 1.15
N HIS A 46 4.76 -7.89 1.29
CA HIS A 46 3.50 -7.14 1.14
C HIS A 46 3.08 -6.99 -0.32
N HIS A 47 4.03 -6.99 -1.26
CA HIS A 47 3.73 -7.08 -2.68
C HIS A 47 2.96 -8.37 -2.99
N ARG A 48 3.43 -9.53 -2.49
CA ARG A 48 2.71 -10.81 -2.61
C ARG A 48 1.34 -10.80 -1.93
N LEU A 49 1.19 -10.16 -0.77
CA LEU A 49 -0.10 -10.04 -0.10
C LEU A 49 -1.10 -9.20 -0.91
N LYS A 50 -0.65 -8.13 -1.56
CA LYS A 50 -1.46 -7.37 -2.52
C LYS A 50 -1.87 -8.22 -3.73
N THR A 51 -0.92 -8.95 -4.31
CA THR A 51 -1.16 -9.73 -5.54
C THR A 51 -2.02 -10.97 -5.30
N HIS A 52 -1.85 -11.66 -4.17
CA HIS A 52 -2.44 -12.98 -3.94
C HIS A 52 -3.31 -13.08 -2.69
N GLY A 53 -3.18 -12.13 -1.76
CA GLY A 53 -3.82 -12.20 -0.44
C GLY A 53 -5.09 -11.36 -0.32
N GLY A 54 -5.65 -10.86 -1.42
CA GLY A 54 -6.87 -10.04 -1.41
C GLY A 54 -6.71 -8.63 -0.80
N TRP A 55 -5.48 -8.23 -0.48
CA TRP A 55 -5.21 -6.88 -0.01
C TRP A 55 -5.27 -5.87 -1.15
N THR A 56 -5.92 -4.74 -0.91
CA THR A 56 -6.03 -3.67 -1.91
C THR A 56 -5.63 -2.33 -1.31
N TYR A 57 -5.26 -1.39 -2.17
CA TYR A 57 -5.07 -0.01 -1.74
C TYR A 57 -5.38 0.98 -2.85
N THR A 58 -5.70 2.20 -2.45
CA THR A 58 -5.83 3.37 -3.33
C THR A 58 -4.84 4.42 -2.86
N MET A 59 -4.09 5.02 -3.77
CA MET A 59 -3.30 6.21 -3.46
C MET A 59 -4.21 7.42 -3.55
N LEU A 60 -4.52 8.04 -2.41
CA LEU A 60 -5.45 9.19 -2.31
C LEU A 60 -4.77 10.46 -2.83
N THR A 61 -3.54 10.66 -2.38
CA THR A 61 -2.62 11.70 -2.83
C THR A 61 -1.21 11.10 -2.90
N PRO A 62 -0.24 11.69 -3.62
CA PRO A 62 1.10 11.14 -3.70
C PRO A 62 1.75 10.93 -2.31
N GLY A 63 1.91 9.66 -1.93
CA GLY A 63 2.49 9.27 -0.64
C GLY A 63 1.47 8.99 0.47
N GLU A 64 0.18 9.03 0.16
CA GLU A 64 -0.93 8.71 1.05
C GLU A 64 -1.75 7.55 0.47
N TYR A 65 -1.87 6.47 1.24
CA TYR A 65 -2.43 5.20 0.78
C TYR A 65 -3.53 4.72 1.73
N LEU A 66 -4.73 4.54 1.20
CA LEU A 66 -5.82 3.86 1.89
C LEU A 66 -5.72 2.36 1.60
N TRP A 67 -5.35 1.57 2.60
CA TRP A 67 -5.31 0.12 2.54
C TRP A 67 -6.60 -0.50 3.01
N ARG A 68 -6.97 -1.62 2.39
CA ARG A 68 -8.08 -2.49 2.81
C ARG A 68 -7.61 -3.94 2.87
N SER A 69 -7.94 -4.60 3.98
CA SER A 69 -7.78 -6.04 4.12
C SER A 69 -8.93 -6.80 3.44
N PRO A 70 -8.73 -8.08 3.10
CA PRO A 70 -9.82 -8.97 2.69
C PRO A 70 -10.90 -9.18 3.76
N HIS A 71 -10.66 -8.78 5.01
CA HIS A 71 -11.59 -8.95 6.14
C HIS A 71 -12.33 -7.66 6.51
N GLY A 72 -12.28 -6.62 5.68
CA GLY A 72 -13.04 -5.38 5.88
C GLY A 72 -12.33 -4.30 6.71
N TYR A 73 -11.20 -4.59 7.35
CA TYR A 73 -10.39 -3.58 8.04
C TYR A 73 -9.72 -2.60 7.06
N ALA A 74 -9.52 -1.36 7.50
CA ALA A 74 -8.92 -0.29 6.70
C ALA A 74 -7.87 0.50 7.48
N TRP A 75 -6.84 0.98 6.77
CA TRP A 75 -5.77 1.80 7.34
C TRP A 75 -5.37 2.91 6.38
N LEU A 76 -5.07 4.08 6.94
CA LEU A 76 -4.40 5.16 6.22
C LEU A 76 -2.90 5.06 6.47
N ARG A 77 -2.09 4.98 5.41
CA ARG A 77 -0.63 5.05 5.48
C ARG A 77 -0.16 6.31 4.77
N ASP A 78 0.55 7.17 5.48
CA ASP A 78 1.15 8.38 4.92
C ASP A 78 2.63 8.52 5.32
N ARG A 79 3.21 9.72 5.23
CA ARG A 79 4.59 9.95 5.70
C ARG A 79 4.74 9.96 7.23
N SER A 80 3.67 10.23 7.97
CA SER A 80 3.67 10.38 9.42
C SER A 80 3.52 9.03 10.13
N GLY A 81 2.86 8.06 9.50
CA GLY A 81 2.69 6.74 10.08
C GLY A 81 1.54 5.97 9.48
N THR A 82 0.93 5.14 10.30
CA THR A 82 -0.27 4.38 9.98
C THR A 82 -1.36 4.80 10.95
N THR A 83 -2.50 5.22 10.43
CA THR A 83 -3.72 5.44 11.19
C THR A 83 -4.64 4.25 10.94
N ASP A 84 -5.08 3.61 12.02
CA ASP A 84 -6.11 2.59 11.94
C ASP A 84 -7.47 3.27 11.70
N LEU A 85 -8.14 2.89 10.61
CA LEU A 85 -9.47 3.39 10.25
C LEU A 85 -10.54 2.31 10.43
N SER A 86 -10.17 1.12 10.92
CA SER A 86 -11.17 0.14 11.30
C SER A 86 -11.90 0.67 12.53
N THR A 87 -13.15 1.05 12.33
CA THR A 87 -14.13 0.98 13.42
C THR A 87 -14.14 -0.46 13.88
N ASP A 88 -14.12 -0.69 15.19
CA ASP A 88 -14.32 -2.02 15.77
C ASP A 88 -15.47 -2.70 15.00
N PRO A 89 -15.27 -3.90 14.43
CA PRO A 89 -16.39 -4.61 13.86
C PRO A 89 -17.44 -4.77 14.97
N PRO A 90 -18.75 -4.60 14.70
CA PRO A 90 -19.76 -4.91 15.68
C PRO A 90 -19.63 -6.41 16.01
N ASP A 91 -19.32 -6.68 17.29
CA ASP A 91 -19.18 -7.96 17.97
C ASP A 91 -17.96 -8.86 17.67
N ARG A 92 -17.17 -9.06 18.74
CA ARG A 92 -16.37 -10.26 19.02
C ARG A 92 -17.20 -11.26 19.82
#